data_AF-A0A812MIT3-F1
#
_entry.id   AF-A0A812MIT3-F1
#
_cell.length_a   1.000
_cell.length_b   1.000
_cell.length_c   1.000
_cell.angle_alpha   90.00
_cell.angle_beta   90.00
_cell.angle_gamma   90.00
#
_symmetry.space_group_name_H-M   'P 1'
#
loop_
_entity.id
_entity.type
_entity.pdbx_description
1 polymer ?
#
loop_
_entity_poly.entity_id
_entity_poly.type
_entity_poly.pdbx_seq_one_letter_code
_entity_poly.pdbx_strand_id
1 'polypeptide(L)'
;MVAASRTLQVVLLSGQTTQLIVQPETTLKEVKEAAEDKLEVGIGHFVREDGTVMNESHKELTVAGMELRQGEALQAVAGYNIKVKYYAQALLDKINPSESRGDINIMDDLIGIQLRNVEDLKCIAQAIFKKAIAEPAHGESCARIAFGLMERYPEFPPENERQKPVCFTRALLTICQEEYEEMVSMLSTFEASLQDEAKFPRAEAEQAELSRRRRMMLACVSFIGHLYLERLLAVKVIGQVVHDLIGVKRGDNPPPEPHAINCALQLLTLVGRTLDAQPNGVVLLNRIAERLRALPLLQVAGLPCYSPQVRFAINDVLRCRRDAWQPRVNFEHLQ
;
A
#
# COMPACT_ATOMS: atom_id res chain seq x y z
N MET A 1 -25.34 23.65 43.72
CA MET A 1 -24.28 24.47 43.09
C MET A 1 -24.16 24.02 41.66
N VAL A 2 -24.54 24.86 40.69
CA VAL A 2 -24.37 24.56 39.26
C VAL A 2 -22.87 24.52 39.00
N ALA A 3 -22.36 23.38 38.54
CA ALA A 3 -20.95 23.20 38.28
C ALA A 3 -20.55 24.16 37.13
N ALA A 4 -19.66 25.12 37.41
CA ALA A 4 -19.35 26.19 36.46
C ALA A 4 -18.63 25.62 35.21
N SER A 5 -19.17 25.93 34.03
CA SER A 5 -18.54 25.65 32.74
C SER A 5 -17.15 26.29 32.65
N ARG A 6 -16.17 25.56 32.13
CA ARG A 6 -14.77 25.99 31.97
C ARG A 6 -14.43 26.13 30.48
N THR A 7 -13.50 27.03 30.17
CA THR A 7 -12.90 27.13 28.84
C THR A 7 -11.62 26.32 28.81
N LEU A 8 -11.53 25.37 27.88
CA LEU A 8 -10.36 24.52 27.65
C LEU A 8 -9.74 24.91 26.30
N GLN A 9 -8.45 25.19 26.30
CA GLN A 9 -7.71 25.47 25.07
C GLN A 9 -7.07 24.18 24.56
N VAL A 10 -7.23 23.89 23.29
CA VAL A 10 -6.59 22.76 22.61
C VAL A 10 -5.68 23.30 21.52
N VAL A 11 -4.43 22.84 21.48
CA VAL A 11 -3.35 23.34 20.62
C VAL A 11 -2.74 22.20 19.84
N LEU A 12 -2.76 22.26 18.51
CA LEU A 12 -2.03 21.33 17.65
C LEU A 12 -0.54 21.71 17.59
N LEU A 13 0.32 20.72 17.32
CA LEU A 13 1.74 20.96 17.02
C LEU A 13 1.96 21.88 15.81
N SER A 14 0.98 21.96 14.90
CA SER A 14 0.97 22.91 13.78
C SER A 14 0.80 24.37 14.21
N GLY A 15 0.48 24.63 15.49
CA GLY A 15 0.18 25.95 16.03
C GLY A 15 -1.30 26.37 15.92
N GLN A 16 -2.15 25.56 15.28
CA GLN A 16 -3.60 25.79 15.29
C GLN A 16 -4.17 25.59 16.70
N THR A 17 -5.11 26.45 17.09
CA THR A 17 -5.73 26.38 18.43
C THR A 17 -7.24 26.49 18.35
N THR A 18 -7.93 25.83 19.28
CA THR A 18 -9.37 25.99 19.46
C THR A 18 -9.71 26.10 20.94
N GLN A 19 -10.84 26.72 21.24
CA GLN A 19 -11.39 26.81 22.60
C GLN A 19 -12.70 26.03 22.69
N LEU A 20 -12.80 25.19 23.70
CA LEU A 20 -13.97 24.38 24.01
C LEU A 20 -14.58 24.85 25.33
N ILE A 21 -15.89 24.97 25.36
CA ILE A 21 -16.63 25.19 26.61
C ILE A 21 -17.00 23.80 27.12
N VAL A 22 -16.44 23.41 28.25
CA VAL A 22 -16.58 22.07 28.82
C VAL A 22 -17.19 22.16 30.22
N GLN A 23 -18.04 21.19 30.55
CA GLN A 23 -18.58 21.04 31.90
C GLN A 23 -17.65 20.13 32.72
N PRO A 24 -17.66 20.21 34.06
CA PRO A 24 -16.83 19.35 34.92
C PRO A 24 -17.03 17.84 34.68
N GLU A 25 -18.23 17.45 34.28
CA GLU A 25 -18.65 16.10 33.90
C GLU A 25 -18.28 15.70 32.46
N THR A 26 -17.88 16.65 31.61
CA THR A 26 -17.49 16.37 30.23
C THR A 26 -16.31 15.39 30.22
N THR A 27 -16.44 14.32 29.45
CA THR A 27 -15.42 13.27 29.37
C THR A 27 -14.32 13.65 28.40
N LEU A 28 -13.13 13.04 28.55
CA LEU A 28 -12.04 13.21 27.58
C LEU A 28 -12.47 12.88 26.14
N LYS A 29 -13.39 11.92 25.99
CA LYS A 29 -13.94 11.52 24.70
C LYS A 29 -14.75 12.66 24.06
N GLU A 30 -15.61 13.31 24.82
CA GLU A 30 -16.42 14.44 24.33
C GLU A 30 -15.55 15.66 24.02
N VAL A 31 -14.52 15.92 24.83
CA VAL A 31 -13.50 16.94 24.54
C VAL A 31 -12.79 16.65 23.22
N LYS A 32 -12.40 15.38 23.01
CA LYS A 32 -11.77 14.93 21.77
C LYS A 32 -12.67 15.15 20.57
N GLU A 33 -13.91 14.67 20.61
CA GLU A 33 -14.87 14.81 19.50
C GLU A 33 -15.14 16.28 19.17
N ALA A 34 -15.32 17.14 20.19
CA ALA A 34 -15.54 18.57 19.98
C ALA A 34 -14.28 19.30 19.44
N ALA A 35 -13.08 18.86 19.84
CA ALA A 35 -11.83 19.41 19.33
C ALA A 35 -11.60 18.99 17.87
N GLU A 36 -11.84 17.72 17.53
CA GLU A 36 -11.72 17.18 16.17
C GLU A 36 -12.66 17.90 15.20
N ASP A 37 -13.90 18.19 15.63
CA ASP A 37 -14.88 18.93 14.80
C ASP A 37 -14.47 20.39 14.58
N LYS A 38 -13.86 21.06 15.56
CA LYS A 38 -13.43 22.46 15.40
C LYS A 38 -12.09 22.64 14.70
N LEU A 39 -11.19 21.67 14.85
CA LEU A 39 -9.84 21.72 14.26
C LEU A 39 -9.78 21.04 12.90
N GLU A 40 -10.82 20.30 12.50
CA GLU A 40 -10.87 19.51 11.27
C GLU A 40 -9.72 18.48 11.15
N VAL A 41 -9.18 18.03 12.29
CA VAL A 41 -8.05 17.09 12.38
C VAL A 41 -8.38 16.00 13.39
N GLY A 42 -8.11 14.73 13.04
CA GLY A 42 -8.23 13.60 13.97
C GLY A 42 -7.17 13.69 15.07
N ILE A 43 -7.58 13.56 16.33
CA ILE A 43 -6.69 13.69 17.48
C ILE A 43 -6.35 12.30 18.00
N GLY A 44 -5.08 11.95 18.10
CA GLY A 44 -4.65 10.66 18.63
C GLY A 44 -4.77 10.63 20.14
N HIS A 45 -4.13 11.61 20.78
CA HIS A 45 -4.08 11.78 22.22
C HIS A 45 -3.84 13.25 22.57
N PHE A 46 -4.08 13.61 23.83
CA PHE A 46 -3.71 14.91 24.37
C PHE A 46 -2.46 14.76 25.24
N VAL A 47 -1.67 15.83 25.33
CA VAL A 47 -0.52 15.94 26.23
C VAL A 47 -0.69 17.22 27.05
N ARG A 48 -0.50 17.11 28.37
CA ARG A 48 -0.50 18.27 29.27
C ARG A 48 0.82 19.05 29.14
N GLU A 49 0.86 20.25 29.73
CA GLU A 49 2.09 21.04 29.84
C GLU A 49 3.22 20.31 30.59
N ASP A 50 2.88 19.41 31.52
CA ASP A 50 3.85 18.60 32.27
C ASP A 50 4.37 17.37 31.50
N GLY A 51 3.90 17.17 30.26
CA GLY A 51 4.28 16.04 29.41
C GLY A 51 3.43 14.77 29.62
N THR A 52 2.42 14.80 30.50
CA THR A 52 1.54 13.64 30.75
C THR A 52 0.65 13.38 29.54
N VAL A 53 0.70 12.16 29.01
CA VAL A 53 -0.14 11.69 27.90
C VAL A 53 -1.52 11.26 28.40
N MET A 54 -2.58 11.82 27.82
CA MET A 54 -3.97 11.45 28.04
C MET A 54 -4.53 10.74 26.81
N ASN A 55 -4.92 9.48 26.94
CA ASN A 55 -5.35 8.62 25.83
C ASN A 55 -6.75 8.00 26.03
N GLU A 56 -7.23 7.26 25.03
CA GLU A 56 -8.55 6.60 25.05
C GLU A 56 -8.66 5.46 26.08
N SER A 57 -7.61 5.08 26.80
CA SER A 57 -7.73 4.14 27.94
C SER A 57 -8.37 4.81 29.16
N HIS A 58 -8.41 6.15 29.16
CA HIS A 58 -8.95 6.98 30.24
C HIS A 58 -10.38 7.44 29.92
N LYS A 59 -11.23 6.59 29.31
CA LYS A 59 -12.56 7.00 28.80
C LYS A 59 -13.49 7.61 29.84
N GLU A 60 -13.26 7.32 31.12
CA GLU A 60 -14.05 7.81 32.25
C GLU A 60 -13.43 9.03 32.95
N LEU A 61 -12.26 9.52 32.51
CA LEU A 61 -11.71 10.77 33.04
C LEU A 61 -12.59 11.93 32.58
N THR A 62 -13.22 12.57 33.55
CA THR A 62 -13.94 13.83 33.37
C THR A 62 -12.98 15.01 33.49
N VAL A 63 -13.36 16.16 32.96
CA VAL A 63 -12.58 17.41 33.10
C VAL A 63 -12.32 17.73 34.57
N ALA A 64 -13.23 17.39 35.49
CA ALA A 64 -13.02 17.48 36.93
C ALA A 64 -11.90 16.54 37.43
N GLY A 65 -11.90 15.28 36.95
CA GLY A 65 -10.89 14.27 37.29
C GLY A 65 -9.53 14.48 36.64
N MET A 66 -9.42 15.35 35.63
CA MET A 66 -8.14 15.72 35.00
C MET A 66 -7.35 16.77 35.79
N GLU A 67 -7.95 17.40 36.81
CA GLU A 67 -7.35 18.48 37.59
C GLU A 67 -6.73 19.60 36.71
N LEU A 68 -7.38 19.92 35.58
CA LEU A 68 -6.89 20.95 34.67
C LEU A 68 -7.01 22.33 35.32
N ARG A 69 -5.91 23.11 35.30
CA ARG A 69 -5.92 24.50 35.76
C ARG A 69 -6.75 25.34 34.81
N GLN A 70 -7.36 26.40 35.32
CA GLN A 70 -8.14 27.32 34.48
C GLN A 70 -7.21 28.00 33.46
N GLY A 71 -7.44 27.75 32.16
CA GLY A 71 -6.58 28.24 31.08
C GLY A 71 -5.39 27.34 30.72
N GLU A 72 -5.29 26.14 31.29
CA GLU A 72 -4.29 25.14 30.86
C GLU A 72 -4.58 24.70 29.42
N ALA A 73 -3.55 24.76 28.57
CA ALA A 73 -3.65 24.31 27.19
C ALA A 73 -3.33 22.81 27.09
N LEU A 74 -4.20 22.05 26.44
CA LEU A 74 -3.90 20.69 26.05
C LEU A 74 -3.24 20.69 24.67
N GLN A 75 -2.03 20.13 24.60
CA GLN A 75 -1.38 19.85 23.33
C GLN A 75 -2.09 18.65 22.69
N ALA A 76 -2.85 18.87 21.62
CA ALA A 76 -3.39 17.81 20.80
C ALA A 76 -2.31 17.29 19.84
N VAL A 77 -2.08 15.98 19.90
CA VAL A 77 -1.26 15.31 18.91
C VAL A 77 -2.20 14.77 17.84
N ALA A 78 -2.04 15.27 16.60
CA ALA A 78 -2.75 14.74 15.45
C ALA A 78 -2.49 13.23 15.37
N GLY A 79 -3.57 12.46 15.39
CA GLY A 79 -3.52 11.02 15.32
C GLY A 79 -4.01 10.54 13.98
N TYR A 80 -3.39 9.49 13.46
CA TYR A 80 -4.06 8.58 12.54
C TYR A 80 -5.44 8.27 13.10
N ASN A 81 -6.50 8.44 12.30
CA ASN A 81 -7.82 8.08 12.76
C ASN A 81 -7.91 6.56 12.88
N ILE A 82 -7.58 6.06 14.08
CA ILE A 82 -7.52 4.64 14.41
C ILE A 82 -8.87 3.97 14.07
N LYS A 83 -9.98 4.70 14.22
CA LYS A 83 -11.32 4.22 13.85
C LYS A 83 -11.44 4.03 12.33
N VAL A 84 -11.02 4.98 11.51
CA VAL A 84 -11.01 4.85 10.04
C VAL A 84 -10.20 3.64 9.61
N LYS A 85 -9.00 3.46 10.18
CA LYS A 85 -8.14 2.31 9.90
C LYS A 85 -8.83 0.98 10.23
N TYR A 86 -9.34 0.80 11.46
CA TYR A 86 -9.98 -0.45 11.86
C TYR A 86 -11.28 -0.71 11.09
N TYR A 87 -12.06 0.34 10.79
CA TYR A 87 -13.30 0.20 10.05
C TYR A 87 -13.03 -0.18 8.59
N ALA A 88 -12.06 0.48 7.95
CA ALA A 88 -11.63 0.12 6.61
C ALA A 88 -11.12 -1.33 6.56
N GLN A 89 -10.31 -1.75 7.54
CA GLN A 89 -9.86 -3.15 7.64
C GLN A 89 -11.04 -4.12 7.77
N ALA A 90 -11.98 -3.86 8.68
CA ALA A 90 -13.15 -4.72 8.89
C ALA A 90 -14.07 -4.80 7.66
N LEU A 91 -14.13 -3.76 6.84
CA LEU A 91 -14.86 -3.77 5.56
C LEU A 91 -14.11 -4.55 4.48
N LEU A 92 -12.80 -4.32 4.36
CA LEU A 92 -11.95 -5.05 3.40
C LEU A 92 -11.87 -6.56 3.74
N ASP A 93 -12.00 -6.94 5.00
CA ASP A 93 -12.07 -8.35 5.42
C ASP A 93 -13.34 -9.07 4.97
N LYS A 94 -14.37 -8.33 4.54
CA LYS A 94 -15.59 -8.88 3.94
C LYS A 94 -15.49 -9.08 2.44
N ILE A 95 -14.39 -8.69 1.80
CA ILE A 95 -14.21 -8.91 0.36
C ILE A 95 -14.28 -10.42 0.10
N ASN A 96 -15.18 -10.81 -0.80
CA ASN A 96 -15.27 -12.17 -1.29
C ASN A 96 -14.89 -12.18 -2.78
N PRO A 97 -13.76 -12.81 -3.16
CA PRO A 97 -13.22 -12.73 -4.52
C PRO A 97 -14.11 -13.49 -5.52
N SER A 98 -15.01 -14.35 -5.04
CA SER A 98 -15.99 -15.07 -5.88
C SER A 98 -17.28 -14.28 -6.15
N GLU A 99 -17.52 -13.18 -5.43
CA GLU A 99 -18.77 -12.40 -5.51
C GLU A 99 -18.50 -10.94 -5.86
N SER A 100 -18.43 -10.61 -7.15
CA SER A 100 -18.15 -9.24 -7.63
C SER A 100 -19.18 -8.19 -7.19
N ARG A 101 -20.40 -8.59 -6.77
CA ARG A 101 -21.40 -7.65 -6.22
C ARG A 101 -21.07 -7.19 -4.80
N GLY A 102 -20.34 -7.98 -4.01
CA GLY A 102 -19.95 -7.62 -2.65
C GLY A 102 -19.04 -6.39 -2.61
N ASP A 103 -18.22 -6.21 -3.65
CA ASP A 103 -17.29 -5.09 -3.79
C ASP A 103 -18.02 -3.73 -3.82
N ILE A 104 -19.21 -3.66 -4.42
CA ILE A 104 -19.99 -2.41 -4.52
C ILE A 104 -20.47 -1.97 -3.13
N ASN A 105 -20.97 -2.91 -2.33
CA ASN A 105 -21.42 -2.60 -0.97
C ASN A 105 -20.25 -2.18 -0.08
N ILE A 106 -19.09 -2.84 -0.21
CA ILE A 106 -17.89 -2.47 0.54
C ILE A 106 -17.39 -1.10 0.13
N MET A 107 -17.43 -0.77 -1.16
CA MET A 107 -17.07 0.55 -1.66
C MET A 107 -18.02 1.63 -1.12
N ASP A 108 -19.34 1.42 -1.17
CA ASP A 108 -20.33 2.35 -0.64
C ASP A 108 -20.17 2.54 0.88
N ASP A 109 -19.91 1.45 1.62
CA ASP A 109 -19.61 1.50 3.05
C ASP A 109 -18.31 2.28 3.34
N LEU A 110 -17.27 2.09 2.52
CA LEU A 110 -16.01 2.83 2.62
C LEU A 110 -16.20 4.32 2.31
N ILE A 111 -17.04 4.67 1.34
CA ILE A 111 -17.43 6.06 1.03
C ILE A 111 -18.20 6.67 2.20
N GLY A 112 -19.04 5.88 2.86
CA GLY A 112 -19.81 6.26 4.05
C GLY A 112 -18.96 6.64 5.26
N ILE A 113 -17.65 6.32 5.29
CA ILE A 113 -16.73 6.68 6.39
C ILE A 113 -16.54 8.21 6.51
N GLN A 114 -16.82 8.98 5.45
CA GLN A 114 -16.63 10.44 5.38
C GLN A 114 -15.20 10.87 5.77
N LEU A 115 -14.25 10.68 4.85
CA LEU A 115 -12.85 11.09 5.07
C LEU A 115 -12.75 12.59 5.31
N ARG A 116 -12.08 12.98 6.39
CA ARG A 116 -11.99 14.38 6.82
C ARG A 116 -10.69 15.04 6.38
N ASN A 117 -9.62 14.27 6.19
CA ASN A 117 -8.29 14.79 5.87
C ASN A 117 -7.45 13.80 5.03
N VAL A 118 -6.27 14.25 4.63
CA VAL A 118 -5.29 13.49 3.83
C VAL A 118 -4.84 12.20 4.53
N GLU A 119 -4.74 12.20 5.86
CA GLU A 119 -4.27 11.04 6.62
C GLU A 119 -5.30 9.90 6.65
N ASP A 120 -6.59 10.22 6.72
CA ASP A 120 -7.67 9.24 6.57
C ASP A 120 -7.60 8.54 5.20
N LEU A 121 -7.35 9.33 4.15
CA LEU A 121 -7.20 8.86 2.79
C LEU A 121 -5.98 7.94 2.63
N LYS A 122 -4.82 8.33 3.20
CA LYS A 122 -3.63 7.47 3.24
C LYS A 122 -3.89 6.17 4.01
N CYS A 123 -4.65 6.23 5.12
CA CYS A 123 -5.01 5.05 5.90
C CYS A 123 -5.82 4.03 5.10
N ILE A 124 -6.82 4.48 4.33
CA ILE A 124 -7.60 3.58 3.47
C ILE A 124 -6.74 3.02 2.35
N ALA A 125 -5.96 3.86 1.68
CA ALA A 125 -5.06 3.40 0.61
C ALA A 125 -4.06 2.35 1.13
N GLN A 126 -3.51 2.54 2.33
CA GLN A 126 -2.59 1.57 2.95
C GLN A 126 -3.30 0.29 3.37
N ALA A 127 -4.55 0.37 3.84
CA ALA A 127 -5.35 -0.81 4.18
C ALA A 127 -5.64 -1.67 2.94
N ILE A 128 -6.02 -1.04 1.82
CA ILE A 128 -6.25 -1.71 0.54
C ILE A 128 -4.98 -2.39 0.04
N PHE A 129 -3.85 -1.67 0.05
CA PHE A 129 -2.56 -2.24 -0.34
C PHE A 129 -2.22 -3.46 0.52
N LYS A 130 -2.25 -3.33 1.85
CA LYS A 130 -1.94 -4.42 2.78
C LYS A 130 -2.83 -5.64 2.57
N LYS A 131 -4.13 -5.44 2.32
CA LYS A 131 -5.05 -6.54 2.00
C LYS A 131 -4.66 -7.26 0.72
N ALA A 132 -4.34 -6.50 -0.34
CA ALA A 132 -3.92 -7.07 -1.63
C ALA A 132 -2.60 -7.86 -1.55
N ILE A 133 -1.66 -7.44 -0.70
CA ILE A 133 -0.38 -8.17 -0.50
C ILE A 133 -0.59 -9.41 0.37
N ALA A 134 -1.37 -9.29 1.45
CA ALA A 134 -1.62 -10.39 2.38
C ALA A 134 -2.45 -11.51 1.72
N GLU A 135 -3.40 -11.14 0.87
CA GLU A 135 -4.34 -12.06 0.25
C GLU A 135 -4.43 -11.79 -1.27
N PRO A 136 -3.48 -12.31 -2.07
CA PRO A 136 -3.35 -11.98 -3.49
C PRO A 136 -4.59 -12.29 -4.34
N ALA A 137 -5.42 -13.24 -3.91
CA ALA A 137 -6.69 -13.58 -4.54
C ALA A 137 -7.69 -12.40 -4.55
N HIS A 138 -7.54 -11.44 -3.64
CA HIS A 138 -8.37 -10.23 -3.57
C HIS A 138 -7.79 -9.05 -4.37
N GLY A 139 -6.64 -9.22 -5.05
CA GLY A 139 -5.95 -8.13 -5.74
C GLY A 139 -6.81 -7.38 -6.76
N GLU A 140 -7.65 -8.11 -7.51
CA GLU A 140 -8.60 -7.52 -8.46
C GLU A 140 -9.68 -6.68 -7.76
N SER A 141 -10.36 -7.24 -6.76
CA SER A 141 -11.39 -6.54 -5.97
C SER A 141 -10.80 -5.30 -5.28
N CYS A 142 -9.60 -5.42 -4.70
CA CYS A 142 -8.90 -4.29 -4.09
C CYS A 142 -8.63 -3.16 -5.12
N ALA A 143 -8.25 -3.50 -6.35
CA ALA A 143 -8.02 -2.51 -7.41
C ALA A 143 -9.33 -1.84 -7.85
N ARG A 144 -10.42 -2.59 -7.95
CA ARG A 144 -11.76 -2.07 -8.27
C ARG A 144 -12.29 -1.13 -7.19
N ILE A 145 -12.14 -1.50 -5.91
CA ILE A 145 -12.49 -0.64 -4.78
C ILE A 145 -11.65 0.64 -4.83
N ALA A 146 -10.33 0.53 -5.05
CA ALA A 146 -9.46 1.69 -5.19
C ALA A 146 -9.91 2.63 -6.32
N PHE A 147 -10.33 2.08 -7.46
CA PHE A 147 -10.88 2.86 -8.57
C PHE A 147 -12.17 3.59 -8.17
N GLY A 148 -13.11 2.90 -7.53
CA GLY A 148 -14.35 3.51 -7.07
C GLY A 148 -14.16 4.62 -6.03
N LEU A 149 -13.20 4.45 -5.11
CA LEU A 149 -12.85 5.49 -4.14
C LEU A 149 -12.21 6.71 -4.82
N MET A 150 -11.38 6.52 -5.86
CA MET A 150 -10.86 7.62 -6.67
C MET A 150 -11.97 8.49 -7.26
N GLU A 151 -13.03 7.89 -7.79
CA GLU A 151 -14.13 8.65 -8.43
C GLU A 151 -14.98 9.44 -7.44
N ARG A 152 -14.93 9.09 -6.15
CA ARG A 152 -15.86 9.58 -5.13
C ARG A 152 -15.26 10.57 -4.15
N TYR A 153 -13.94 10.56 -3.96
CA TYR A 153 -13.28 11.46 -3.03
C TYR A 153 -12.72 12.72 -3.71
N PRO A 154 -12.89 13.91 -3.10
CA PRO A 154 -12.35 15.15 -3.62
C PRO A 154 -10.82 15.19 -3.51
N GLU A 155 -10.20 16.08 -4.28
CA GLU A 155 -8.80 16.44 -4.08
C GLU A 155 -8.65 17.26 -2.79
N PHE A 156 -7.73 16.86 -1.92
CA PHE A 156 -7.38 17.63 -0.73
C PHE A 156 -6.41 18.75 -1.09
N PRO A 157 -6.60 19.97 -0.57
CA PRO A 157 -5.71 21.09 -0.84
C PRO A 157 -4.29 20.78 -0.33
N PRO A 158 -3.25 21.28 -1.02
CA PRO A 158 -1.88 21.10 -0.57
C PRO A 158 -1.61 21.83 0.75
N GLU A 159 -0.74 21.28 1.59
CA GLU A 159 -0.34 21.92 2.86
C GLU A 159 0.38 23.26 2.63
N ASN A 160 1.04 23.42 1.47
CA ASN A 160 1.79 24.61 1.09
C ASN A 160 1.66 24.90 -0.41
N GLU A 161 1.79 26.17 -0.84
CA GLU A 161 1.67 26.61 -2.25
C GLU A 161 2.63 25.90 -3.25
N ARG A 162 3.69 25.26 -2.74
CA ARG A 162 4.65 24.49 -3.57
C ARG A 162 4.23 23.05 -3.84
N GLN A 163 3.24 22.53 -3.12
CA GLN A 163 2.79 21.14 -3.23
C GLN A 163 1.55 21.05 -4.13
N LYS A 164 1.37 19.87 -4.75
CA LYS A 164 0.17 19.58 -5.54
C LYS A 164 -0.95 19.08 -4.61
N PRO A 165 -2.23 19.30 -4.98
CA PRO A 165 -3.35 18.66 -4.31
C PRO A 165 -3.13 17.15 -4.17
N VAL A 166 -3.58 16.60 -3.04
CA VAL A 166 -3.48 15.16 -2.76
C VAL A 166 -4.82 14.52 -3.10
N CYS A 167 -4.81 13.65 -4.10
CA CYS A 167 -5.96 12.81 -4.45
C CYS A 167 -5.72 11.36 -4.02
N PHE A 168 -6.79 10.56 -3.97
CA PHE A 168 -6.73 9.15 -3.57
C PHE A 168 -5.73 8.37 -4.42
N THR A 169 -5.77 8.55 -5.74
CA THR A 169 -4.83 7.92 -6.68
C THR A 169 -3.40 8.27 -6.35
N ARG A 170 -3.10 9.55 -6.09
CA ARG A 170 -1.73 9.96 -5.77
C ARG A 170 -1.24 9.30 -4.48
N ALA A 171 -2.07 9.26 -3.43
CA ALA A 171 -1.70 8.60 -2.18
C ALA A 171 -1.50 7.09 -2.35
N LEU A 172 -2.40 6.40 -3.04
CA LEU A 172 -2.27 4.96 -3.32
C LEU A 172 -1.00 4.66 -4.12
N LEU A 173 -0.71 5.46 -5.14
CA LEU A 173 0.49 5.27 -5.95
C LEU A 173 1.78 5.57 -5.18
N THR A 174 1.78 6.58 -4.32
CA THR A 174 2.91 6.84 -3.41
C THR A 174 3.14 5.66 -2.49
N ILE A 175 2.10 5.12 -1.86
CA ILE A 175 2.20 3.93 -0.99
C ILE A 175 2.71 2.72 -1.78
N CYS A 176 2.15 2.45 -2.96
CA CYS A 176 2.60 1.34 -3.79
C CYS A 176 4.07 1.47 -4.19
N GLN A 177 4.54 2.68 -4.48
CA GLN A 177 5.94 2.94 -4.82
C GLN A 177 6.86 2.74 -3.61
N GLU A 178 6.55 3.38 -2.47
CA GLU A 178 7.33 3.29 -1.25
C GLU A 178 7.46 1.83 -0.79
N GLU A 179 6.34 1.10 -0.72
CA GLU A 179 6.32 -0.29 -0.28
C GLU A 179 7.03 -1.22 -1.29
N TYR A 180 6.90 -0.97 -2.60
CA TYR A 180 7.63 -1.73 -3.62
C TYR A 180 9.14 -1.55 -3.50
N GLU A 181 9.60 -0.29 -3.41
CA GLU A 181 11.02 0.04 -3.26
C GLU A 181 11.59 -0.54 -1.96
N GLU A 182 10.84 -0.47 -0.87
CA GLU A 182 11.21 -1.07 0.42
C GLU A 182 11.32 -2.60 0.31
N MET A 183 10.33 -3.26 -0.30
CA MET A 183 10.36 -4.72 -0.51
C MET A 183 11.55 -5.15 -1.38
N VAL A 184 11.88 -4.40 -2.45
CA VAL A 184 13.05 -4.68 -3.30
C VAL A 184 14.34 -4.53 -2.50
N SER A 185 14.46 -3.46 -1.73
CA SER A 185 15.63 -3.17 -0.89
C SER A 185 15.84 -4.25 0.17
N MET A 186 14.77 -4.61 0.91
CA MET A 186 14.80 -5.62 1.95
C MET A 186 15.10 -7.02 1.40
N LEU A 187 14.56 -7.38 0.23
CA LEU A 187 14.85 -8.66 -0.40
C LEU A 187 16.32 -8.73 -0.86
N SER A 188 16.80 -7.67 -1.51
CA SER A 188 18.19 -7.61 -1.99
C SER A 188 19.20 -7.67 -0.84
N THR A 189 18.95 -6.94 0.24
CA THR A 189 19.80 -6.94 1.45
C THR A 189 19.85 -8.32 2.10
N PHE A 190 18.69 -8.98 2.18
CA PHE A 190 18.59 -10.32 2.77
C PHE A 190 19.25 -11.38 1.89
N GLU A 191 19.10 -11.30 0.56
CA GLU A 191 19.80 -12.21 -0.35
C GLU A 191 21.32 -12.03 -0.28
N ALA A 192 21.81 -10.79 -0.15
CA ALA A 192 23.24 -10.51 0.03
C ALA A 192 23.78 -11.07 1.36
N SER A 193 23.07 -10.90 2.47
CA SER A 193 23.51 -11.46 3.77
C SER A 193 23.60 -12.98 3.76
N LEU A 194 22.81 -13.65 2.92
CA LEU A 194 22.85 -15.11 2.76
C LEU A 194 24.01 -15.61 1.88
N GLN A 195 24.66 -14.73 1.10
CA GLN A 195 25.81 -15.09 0.28
C GLN A 195 27.11 -15.15 1.11
N ASP A 196 27.22 -14.34 2.16
CA ASP A 196 28.39 -14.31 3.06
C ASP A 196 28.49 -15.54 3.99
N GLU A 197 27.36 -16.19 4.28
CA GLU A 197 27.29 -17.37 5.16
C GLU A 197 27.22 -18.73 4.42
N ALA A 198 27.64 -18.78 3.15
CA ALA A 198 27.53 -19.94 2.26
C ALA A 198 28.30 -21.23 2.70
N LYS A 199 28.77 -21.32 3.95
CA LYS A 199 29.49 -22.47 4.53
C LYS A 199 28.64 -23.37 5.43
N PHE A 200 27.39 -23.04 5.74
CA PHE A 200 26.51 -23.88 6.55
C PHE A 200 25.14 -24.12 5.89
N PRO A 201 24.47 -25.25 6.16
CA PRO A 201 23.09 -25.46 5.70
C PRO A 201 22.20 -24.35 6.27
N ARG A 202 21.44 -23.68 5.39
CA ARG A 202 20.51 -22.61 5.78
C ARG A 202 19.60 -23.09 6.90
N ALA A 203 19.40 -22.23 7.91
CA ALA A 203 18.37 -22.50 8.90
C ALA A 203 17.01 -22.52 8.20
N GLU A 204 16.14 -23.47 8.55
CA GLU A 204 14.79 -23.60 7.98
C GLU A 204 14.00 -22.28 8.05
N ALA A 205 14.21 -21.52 9.13
CA ALA A 205 13.63 -20.20 9.33
C ALA A 205 14.05 -19.16 8.26
N GLU A 206 15.31 -19.14 7.84
CA GLU A 206 15.81 -18.20 6.82
C GLU A 206 15.23 -18.50 5.45
N GLN A 207 15.13 -19.78 5.11
CA GLN A 207 14.53 -20.22 3.85
C GLN A 207 13.03 -19.92 3.82
N ALA A 208 12.33 -20.07 4.96
CA ALA A 208 10.93 -19.70 5.09
C ALA A 208 10.72 -18.19 4.92
N GLU A 209 11.57 -17.37 5.53
CA GLU A 209 11.50 -15.90 5.41
C GLU A 209 11.83 -15.43 3.99
N LEU A 210 12.85 -16.00 3.32
CA LEU A 210 13.14 -15.69 1.92
C LEU A 210 11.94 -16.00 1.02
N SER A 211 11.33 -17.17 1.23
CA SER A 211 10.14 -17.61 0.48
C SER A 211 8.95 -16.69 0.72
N ARG A 212 8.75 -16.25 1.96
CA ARG A 212 7.72 -15.26 2.31
C ARG A 212 7.93 -13.94 1.59
N ARG A 213 9.15 -13.37 1.61
CA ARG A 213 9.46 -12.10 0.92
C ARG A 213 9.25 -12.19 -0.58
N ARG A 214 9.64 -13.30 -1.20
CA ARG A 214 9.40 -13.57 -2.63
C ARG A 214 7.91 -13.65 -2.97
N ARG A 215 7.09 -14.27 -2.10
CA ARG A 215 5.63 -14.28 -2.26
C ARG A 215 5.02 -12.88 -2.13
N MET A 216 5.47 -12.09 -1.16
CA MET A 216 5.01 -10.70 -1.00
C MET A 216 5.37 -9.82 -2.21
N MET A 217 6.59 -9.97 -2.74
CA MET A 217 7.02 -9.29 -3.97
C MET A 217 6.12 -9.64 -5.15
N LEU A 218 5.81 -10.94 -5.33
CA LEU A 218 4.92 -11.38 -6.40
C LEU A 218 3.50 -10.82 -6.23
N ALA A 219 2.97 -10.82 -5.01
CA ALA A 219 1.67 -10.24 -4.70
C ALA A 219 1.65 -8.74 -5.01
N CYS A 220 2.70 -8.01 -4.66
CA CYS A 220 2.85 -6.58 -4.94
C CYS A 220 2.86 -6.29 -6.45
N VAL A 221 3.70 -7.02 -7.18
CA VAL A 221 3.78 -6.90 -8.65
C VAL A 221 2.43 -7.25 -9.30
N SER A 222 1.75 -8.28 -8.80
CA SER A 222 0.42 -8.67 -9.29
C SER A 222 -0.62 -7.58 -8.99
N PHE A 223 -0.61 -6.99 -7.80
CA PHE A 223 -1.51 -5.90 -7.44
C PHE A 223 -1.29 -4.66 -8.31
N ILE A 224 -0.04 -4.27 -8.58
CA ILE A 224 0.29 -3.23 -9.57
C ILE A 224 -0.31 -3.56 -10.94
N GLY A 225 -0.27 -4.83 -11.35
CA GLY A 225 -0.93 -5.29 -12.57
C GLY A 225 -2.45 -5.05 -12.56
N HIS A 226 -3.14 -5.37 -11.46
CA HIS A 226 -4.58 -5.12 -11.31
C HIS A 226 -4.91 -3.61 -11.33
N LEU A 227 -4.10 -2.77 -10.69
CA LEU A 227 -4.25 -1.31 -10.75
C LEU A 227 -4.12 -0.78 -12.19
N TYR A 228 -3.24 -1.38 -13.01
CA TYR A 228 -3.15 -1.04 -14.43
C TYR A 228 -4.39 -1.49 -15.22
N LEU A 229 -4.94 -2.67 -14.95
CA LEU A 229 -6.17 -3.14 -15.59
C LEU A 229 -7.37 -2.24 -15.27
N GLU A 230 -7.44 -1.72 -14.05
CA GLU A 230 -8.44 -0.73 -13.60
C GLU A 230 -8.10 0.72 -14.03
N ARG A 231 -7.13 0.91 -14.93
CA ARG A 231 -6.73 2.22 -15.51
C ARG A 231 -6.22 3.24 -14.49
N LEU A 232 -5.82 2.80 -13.30
CA LEU A 232 -5.19 3.64 -12.27
C LEU A 232 -3.71 3.90 -12.56
N LEU A 233 -3.11 3.11 -13.46
CA LEU A 233 -1.71 3.21 -13.84
C LEU A 233 -1.53 3.41 -15.35
N ALA A 234 -0.49 4.16 -15.71
CA ALA A 234 -0.07 4.32 -17.10
C ALA A 234 0.89 3.19 -17.52
N VAL A 235 0.93 2.89 -18.82
CA VAL A 235 1.83 1.89 -19.44
C VAL A 235 3.30 2.06 -19.02
N LYS A 236 3.75 3.30 -18.83
CA LYS A 236 5.12 3.60 -18.38
C LYS A 236 5.47 2.97 -17.03
N VAL A 237 4.50 2.83 -16.12
CA VAL A 237 4.71 2.28 -14.78
C VAL A 237 4.96 0.78 -14.88
N ILE A 238 4.17 0.07 -15.70
CA ILE A 238 4.42 -1.34 -16.00
C ILE A 238 5.80 -1.54 -16.64
N GLY A 239 6.17 -0.66 -17.59
CA GLY A 239 7.49 -0.69 -18.19
C GLY A 239 8.62 -0.52 -17.17
N GLN A 240 8.45 0.39 -16.20
CA GLN A 240 9.41 0.59 -15.12
C GLN A 240 9.53 -0.64 -14.22
N VAL A 241 8.42 -1.21 -13.76
CA VAL A 241 8.43 -2.40 -12.90
C VAL A 241 9.11 -3.58 -13.61
N VAL A 242 8.80 -3.83 -14.89
CA VAL A 242 9.48 -4.90 -15.65
C VAL A 242 10.97 -4.59 -15.82
N HIS A 243 11.33 -3.32 -16.04
CA HIS A 243 12.73 -2.91 -16.11
C HIS A 243 13.46 -3.13 -14.78
N ASP A 244 12.83 -2.87 -13.63
CA ASP A 244 13.44 -3.06 -12.32
C ASP A 244 13.67 -4.54 -12.00
N LEU A 245 12.75 -5.41 -12.45
CA LEU A 245 12.82 -6.86 -12.26
C LEU A 245 13.83 -7.55 -13.17
N ILE A 246 13.82 -7.25 -14.47
CA ILE A 246 14.61 -8.00 -15.47
C ILE A 246 15.44 -7.12 -16.40
N GLY A 247 15.39 -5.80 -16.27
CA GLY A 247 16.15 -4.86 -17.11
C GLY A 247 17.66 -5.01 -16.97
N VAL A 248 18.39 -4.40 -17.91
CA VAL A 248 19.85 -4.31 -17.83
C VAL A 248 20.18 -3.15 -16.89
N LYS A 249 20.63 -3.47 -15.67
CA LYS A 249 21.11 -2.46 -14.72
C LYS A 249 22.49 -1.98 -15.19
N ARG A 250 22.80 -0.68 -15.03
CA ARG A 250 24.10 -0.10 -15.43
C ARG A 250 25.22 -0.69 -14.56
N GLY A 251 26.38 -1.01 -15.17
CA GLY A 251 27.57 -1.56 -14.50
C GLY A 251 27.66 -3.09 -14.56
N ASP A 252 28.62 -3.66 -13.82
CA ASP A 252 28.85 -5.12 -13.69
C ASP A 252 27.84 -5.76 -12.71
N ASN A 253 26.54 -5.53 -12.95
CA ASN A 253 25.51 -6.15 -12.12
C ASN A 253 25.26 -7.61 -12.54
N PRO A 254 24.98 -8.50 -11.57
CA PRO A 254 24.67 -9.89 -11.85
C PRO A 254 23.40 -10.01 -12.72
N PRO A 255 23.27 -11.13 -13.47
CA PRO A 255 22.03 -11.45 -14.18
C PRO A 255 20.85 -11.47 -13.20
N PRO A 256 19.63 -11.10 -13.64
CA PRO A 256 18.47 -11.03 -12.75
C PRO A 256 18.14 -12.40 -12.15
N GLU A 257 17.75 -12.39 -10.89
CA GLU A 257 17.40 -13.59 -10.11
C GLU A 257 16.18 -14.32 -10.70
N PRO A 258 16.11 -15.67 -10.60
CA PRO A 258 14.98 -16.45 -11.11
C PRO A 258 13.62 -16.00 -10.58
N HIS A 259 13.53 -15.59 -9.30
CA HIS A 259 12.27 -15.13 -8.73
C HIS A 259 11.80 -13.81 -9.37
N ALA A 260 12.73 -12.92 -9.72
CA ALA A 260 12.41 -11.63 -10.34
C ALA A 260 11.92 -11.84 -11.78
N ILE A 261 12.52 -12.79 -12.51
CA ILE A 261 12.01 -13.25 -13.80
C ILE A 261 10.59 -13.79 -13.65
N ASN A 262 10.32 -14.66 -12.67
CA ASN A 262 8.97 -15.18 -12.43
C ASN A 262 7.95 -14.05 -12.16
N CYS A 263 8.31 -13.05 -11.34
CA CYS A 263 7.44 -11.89 -11.10
C CYS A 263 7.12 -11.14 -12.40
N ALA A 264 8.13 -10.89 -13.24
CA ALA A 264 7.93 -10.21 -14.52
C ALA A 264 7.05 -11.04 -15.47
N LEU A 265 7.26 -12.36 -15.55
CA LEU A 265 6.46 -13.25 -16.38
C LEU A 265 4.99 -13.31 -15.93
N GLN A 266 4.73 -13.37 -14.62
CA GLN A 266 3.37 -13.36 -14.10
C GLN A 266 2.67 -12.02 -14.35
N LEU A 267 3.36 -10.89 -14.15
CA LEU A 267 2.84 -9.57 -14.51
C LEU A 267 2.46 -9.51 -15.99
N LEU A 268 3.37 -9.92 -16.88
CA LEU A 268 3.13 -9.91 -18.33
C LEU A 268 1.97 -10.81 -18.74
N THR A 269 1.79 -11.95 -18.07
CA THR A 269 0.64 -12.82 -18.30
C THR A 269 -0.67 -12.14 -17.89
N LEU A 270 -0.67 -11.41 -16.78
CA LEU A 270 -1.83 -10.67 -16.28
C LEU A 270 -2.21 -9.48 -17.18
N VAL A 271 -1.24 -8.64 -17.55
CA VAL A 271 -1.52 -7.36 -18.25
C VAL A 271 -1.25 -7.38 -19.75
N GLY A 272 -0.68 -8.46 -20.28
CA GLY A 272 -0.15 -8.55 -21.63
C GLY A 272 -1.17 -8.25 -22.72
N ARG A 273 -2.40 -8.79 -22.59
CA ARG A 273 -3.49 -8.53 -23.54
C ARG A 273 -3.84 -7.05 -23.61
N THR A 274 -3.98 -6.40 -22.44
CA THR A 274 -4.33 -4.99 -22.34
C THR A 274 -3.22 -4.09 -22.88
N LEU A 275 -1.95 -4.47 -22.67
CA LEU A 275 -0.81 -3.77 -23.25
C LEU A 275 -0.76 -3.90 -24.79
N ASP A 276 -0.94 -5.09 -25.35
CA ASP A 276 -0.89 -5.30 -26.81
C ASP A 276 -2.05 -4.62 -27.55
N ALA A 277 -3.13 -4.26 -26.85
CA ALA A 277 -4.24 -3.49 -27.40
C ALA A 277 -3.90 -2.00 -27.61
N GLN A 278 -2.79 -1.50 -27.06
CA GLN A 278 -2.40 -0.09 -27.13
C GLN A 278 -1.09 0.09 -27.92
N PRO A 279 -0.95 1.12 -28.80
CA PRO A 279 0.26 1.30 -29.61
C PRO A 279 1.55 1.43 -28.79
N ASN A 280 1.50 2.16 -27.68
CA ASN A 280 2.62 2.30 -26.75
C ASN A 280 2.94 1.00 -26.00
N GLY A 281 1.93 0.21 -25.68
CA GLY A 281 2.09 -1.10 -25.04
C GLY A 281 2.72 -2.14 -25.97
N VAL A 282 2.36 -2.16 -27.26
CA VAL A 282 3.02 -2.99 -28.28
C VAL A 282 4.52 -2.70 -28.36
N VAL A 283 4.89 -1.41 -28.41
CA VAL A 283 6.31 -0.98 -28.44
C VAL A 283 7.04 -1.44 -27.19
N LEU A 284 6.43 -1.28 -26.01
CA LEU A 284 6.99 -1.74 -24.74
C LEU A 284 7.19 -3.26 -24.73
N LEU A 285 6.15 -4.02 -25.09
CA LEU A 285 6.19 -5.48 -25.10
C LEU A 285 7.22 -6.02 -26.10
N ASN A 286 7.46 -5.34 -27.23
CA ASN A 286 8.53 -5.72 -28.16
C ASN A 286 9.91 -5.61 -27.50
N ARG A 287 10.18 -4.51 -26.79
CA ARG A 287 11.44 -4.36 -26.04
C ARG A 287 11.59 -5.42 -24.95
N ILE A 288 10.51 -5.69 -24.22
CA ILE A 288 10.49 -6.73 -23.19
C ILE A 288 10.73 -8.11 -23.80
N ALA A 289 10.12 -8.41 -24.95
CA ALA A 289 10.31 -9.68 -25.66
C ALA A 289 11.77 -9.88 -26.09
N GLU A 290 12.45 -8.84 -26.58
CA GLU A 290 13.88 -8.94 -26.88
C GLU A 290 14.70 -9.24 -25.62
N ARG A 291 14.39 -8.58 -24.51
CA ARG A 291 15.06 -8.87 -23.23
C ARG A 291 14.82 -10.31 -22.80
N LEU A 292 13.58 -10.79 -22.87
CA LEU A 292 13.21 -12.17 -22.52
C LEU A 292 13.94 -13.20 -23.39
N ARG A 293 14.14 -12.93 -24.69
CA ARG A 293 14.93 -13.81 -25.57
C ARG A 293 16.43 -13.81 -25.24
N ALA A 294 16.96 -12.70 -24.74
CA ALA A 294 18.35 -12.60 -24.35
C ALA A 294 18.69 -13.34 -23.05
N LEU A 295 17.75 -13.43 -22.09
CA LEU A 295 18.00 -14.03 -20.77
C LEU A 295 18.46 -15.50 -20.85
N PRO A 296 17.79 -16.42 -21.58
CA PRO A 296 18.24 -17.81 -21.70
C PRO A 296 19.63 -18.00 -22.32
N LEU A 297 20.16 -16.99 -23.02
CA LEU A 297 21.46 -17.02 -23.68
C LEU A 297 22.60 -16.62 -22.74
N LEU A 298 22.28 -16.06 -21.56
CA LEU A 298 23.30 -15.68 -20.59
C LEU A 298 24.01 -16.92 -20.05
N GLN A 299 25.34 -16.80 -19.91
CA GLN A 299 26.20 -17.83 -19.38
C GLN A 299 27.10 -17.28 -18.29
N VAL A 300 27.33 -18.08 -17.25
CA VAL A 300 28.31 -17.83 -16.18
C VAL A 300 29.24 -19.03 -16.14
N ALA A 301 30.55 -18.80 -16.26
CA ALA A 301 31.57 -19.85 -16.33
C ALA A 301 31.31 -20.93 -17.42
N GLY A 302 30.76 -20.51 -18.57
CA GLY A 302 30.45 -21.42 -19.69
C GLY A 302 29.20 -22.28 -19.51
N LEU A 303 28.45 -22.10 -18.41
CA LEU A 303 27.20 -22.79 -18.13
C LEU A 303 26.00 -21.83 -18.27
N PRO A 304 24.83 -22.32 -18.72
CA PRO A 304 23.62 -21.50 -18.77
C PRO A 304 23.27 -20.92 -17.40
N CYS A 305 23.00 -19.61 -17.31
CA CYS A 305 22.66 -18.94 -16.05
C CYS A 305 21.35 -19.45 -15.42
N TYR A 306 20.43 -19.93 -16.25
CA TYR A 306 19.06 -20.23 -15.82
C TYR A 306 18.71 -21.70 -16.01
N SER A 307 17.89 -22.24 -15.10
CA SER A 307 17.41 -23.63 -15.17
C SER A 307 16.47 -23.86 -16.37
N PRO A 308 16.26 -25.12 -16.80
CA PRO A 308 15.29 -25.44 -17.84
C PRO A 308 13.88 -24.91 -17.55
N GLN A 309 13.46 -24.90 -16.29
CA GLN A 309 12.14 -24.41 -15.86
C GLN A 309 11.96 -22.91 -16.14
N VAL A 310 12.96 -22.08 -15.77
CA VAL A 310 12.92 -20.64 -16.03
C VAL A 310 12.91 -20.37 -17.54
N ARG A 311 13.74 -21.07 -18.31
CA ARG A 311 13.78 -20.94 -19.77
C ARG A 311 12.45 -21.36 -20.40
N PHE A 312 11.81 -22.40 -19.90
CA PHE A 312 10.49 -22.84 -20.34
C PHE A 312 9.42 -21.78 -20.05
N ALA A 313 9.37 -21.23 -18.84
CA ALA A 313 8.43 -20.18 -18.46
C ALA A 313 8.58 -18.92 -19.33
N ILE A 314 9.82 -18.50 -19.62
CA ILE A 314 10.11 -17.40 -20.54
C ILE A 314 9.51 -17.68 -21.93
N ASN A 315 9.78 -18.87 -22.48
CA ASN A 315 9.28 -19.27 -23.79
C ASN A 315 7.76 -19.37 -23.82
N ASP A 316 7.13 -19.78 -22.71
CA ASP A 316 5.70 -19.89 -22.60
C ASP A 316 5.01 -18.52 -22.69
N VAL A 317 5.51 -17.50 -21.98
CA VAL A 317 4.99 -16.12 -22.09
C VAL A 317 5.20 -15.54 -23.49
N LEU A 318 6.37 -15.75 -24.10
CA LEU A 318 6.64 -15.32 -25.48
C LEU A 318 5.70 -15.99 -26.49
N ARG A 319 5.36 -17.26 -26.26
CA ARG A 319 4.38 -18.00 -27.07
C ARG A 319 2.96 -17.51 -26.81
N CYS A 320 2.58 -17.30 -25.54
CA CYS A 320 1.28 -16.76 -25.14
C CYS A 320 0.97 -15.45 -25.88
N ARG A 321 1.95 -14.54 -25.97
CA ARG A 321 1.81 -13.31 -26.77
C ARG A 321 1.57 -13.57 -28.26
N ARG A 322 2.32 -14.50 -28.87
CA ARG A 322 2.16 -14.89 -30.29
C ARG A 322 0.78 -15.45 -30.58
N ASP A 323 0.23 -16.19 -29.61
CA ASP A 323 -1.10 -16.78 -29.66
C ASP A 323 -2.19 -15.80 -29.17
N ALA A 324 -1.92 -14.49 -29.23
CA ALA A 324 -2.85 -13.41 -28.86
C ALA A 324 -3.39 -13.49 -27.41
N TRP A 325 -2.54 -13.93 -26.47
CA TRP A 325 -2.86 -14.01 -25.04
C TRP A 325 -4.07 -14.89 -24.71
N GLN A 326 -4.27 -15.98 -25.45
CA GLN A 326 -5.33 -16.92 -25.14
C GLN A 326 -5.04 -17.67 -23.82
N PRO A 327 -6.01 -17.76 -22.89
CA PRO A 327 -5.84 -18.49 -21.64
C PRO A 327 -5.60 -19.97 -21.95
N ARG A 328 -4.49 -20.52 -21.46
CA ARG A 328 -4.23 -21.96 -21.55
C ARG A 328 -4.90 -22.65 -20.37
N VAL A 329 -5.71 -23.66 -20.66
CA VAL A 329 -6.25 -24.58 -19.65
C VAL A 329 -5.03 -25.29 -19.03
N ASN A 330 -4.79 -25.07 -17.72
CA ASN A 330 -3.76 -25.68 -16.84
C ASN A 330 -2.56 -24.78 -16.45
N PHE A 331 -2.68 -24.14 -15.29
CA PHE A 331 -1.58 -23.52 -14.51
C PHE A 331 -1.64 -23.98 -13.04
N GLU A 332 -1.67 -25.29 -12.77
CA GLU A 332 -1.70 -25.83 -11.39
C GLU A 332 -0.37 -26.41 -10.88
N HIS A 333 0.77 -26.25 -11.58
CA HIS A 333 2.03 -26.91 -11.17
C HIS A 333 3.25 -25.99 -11.02
N LEU A 334 3.08 -24.83 -10.37
CA LEU A 334 4.19 -24.00 -9.90
C LEU A 334 3.95 -23.47 -8.47
N GLN A 335 3.70 -24.38 -7.52
CA GLN A 335 3.86 -24.11 -6.08
C GLN A 335 5.15 -24.72 -5.54
#